data_AF-A0A932K7E3-F1
#
_entry.id   AF-A0A932K7E3-F1
#
_cell.length_a   1.000
_cell.length_b   1.000
_cell.length_c   1.000
_cell.angle_alpha   90.00
_cell.angle_beta   90.00
_cell.angle_gamma   90.00
#
_symmetry.space_group_name_H-M   'P 1'
#
loop_
_entity.id
_entity.type
_entity.pdbx_description
1 polymer ?
#
loop_
_entity_poly.entity_id
_entity_poly.type
_entity_poly.pdbx_seq_one_letter_code
_entity_poly.pdbx_strand_id
1 'polypeptide(L)'
;MVDLKEFSDALQEYVRPQHLPLAIKMARTPEEVPPRLRHPAKDMGFQSAICQGISIARRYGWALALTKEDLSCPLAKVVFGFEKEIPYYTQGFACAEMYTETPEAGAATEAQQPKFPFGAYHAILVAPLARTEFEPDLVVVYGNSAQVMRLVTASLY
;
A
#
# COMPACT_ATOMS: atom_id res chain seq x y z
N MET A 1 -17.47 8.71 -13.38
CA MET A 1 -16.85 7.98 -12.27
C MET A 1 -16.97 6.50 -12.63
N VAL A 2 -15.86 5.75 -12.65
CA VAL A 2 -15.87 4.34 -13.06
C VAL A 2 -16.60 3.54 -12.00
N ASP A 3 -17.58 2.72 -12.39
CA ASP A 3 -18.20 1.75 -11.48
C ASP A 3 -17.13 0.71 -11.09
N LEU A 4 -16.76 0.70 -9.80
CA LEU A 4 -15.69 -0.18 -9.30
C LEU A 4 -16.03 -1.66 -9.42
N LYS A 5 -17.32 -2.00 -9.36
CA LYS A 5 -17.79 -3.37 -9.53
C LYS A 5 -17.67 -3.76 -11.00
N GLU A 6 -18.14 -2.93 -11.91
CA GLU A 6 -17.99 -3.17 -13.36
C GLU A 6 -16.51 -3.30 -13.75
N PHE A 7 -15.65 -2.43 -13.23
CA PHE A 7 -14.21 -2.50 -13.50
C PHE A 7 -13.57 -3.77 -12.94
N SER A 8 -13.94 -4.15 -11.70
CA SER A 8 -13.47 -5.41 -11.12
C SER A 8 -13.94 -6.61 -11.94
N ASP A 9 -15.20 -6.61 -12.40
CA ASP A 9 -15.78 -7.70 -13.21
C ASP A 9 -15.04 -7.79 -14.56
N ALA A 10 -14.76 -6.66 -15.22
CA ALA A 10 -13.99 -6.61 -16.45
C ALA A 10 -12.55 -7.14 -16.28
N LEU A 11 -11.86 -6.78 -15.18
CA LEU A 11 -10.54 -7.32 -14.86
C LEU A 11 -10.61 -8.84 -14.69
N GLN A 12 -11.62 -9.35 -13.98
CA GLN A 12 -11.79 -10.79 -13.80
C GLN A 12 -12.16 -11.51 -15.10
N GLU A 13 -12.93 -10.91 -15.99
CA GLU A 13 -13.32 -11.54 -17.25
C GLU A 13 -12.16 -11.61 -18.24
N TYR A 14 -11.52 -10.46 -18.52
CA TYR A 14 -10.58 -10.31 -19.64
C TYR A 14 -9.12 -10.55 -19.26
N VAL A 15 -8.75 -10.29 -18.00
CA VAL A 15 -7.35 -10.41 -17.54
C VAL A 15 -7.16 -11.66 -16.67
N ARG A 16 -8.15 -12.00 -15.85
CA ARG A 16 -8.11 -13.10 -14.86
C ARG A 16 -6.86 -13.06 -13.98
N PRO A 17 -6.59 -11.96 -13.25
CA PRO A 17 -5.37 -11.84 -12.45
C PRO A 17 -5.26 -12.94 -11.40
N GLN A 18 -4.04 -13.37 -11.08
CA GLN A 18 -3.80 -14.43 -10.09
C GLN A 18 -4.23 -14.03 -8.67
N HIS A 19 -4.23 -12.73 -8.39
CA HIS A 19 -4.59 -12.16 -7.09
C HIS A 19 -5.73 -11.16 -7.26
N LEU A 20 -6.43 -10.89 -6.16
CA LEU A 20 -7.50 -9.90 -6.16
C LEU A 20 -6.92 -8.51 -6.51
N PRO A 21 -7.48 -7.80 -7.51
CA PRO A 21 -7.20 -6.38 -7.70
C PRO A 21 -7.48 -5.63 -6.41
N LEU A 22 -6.63 -4.66 -6.06
CA LEU A 22 -6.73 -3.91 -4.82
C LEU A 22 -7.12 -2.47 -5.07
N ALA A 23 -8.05 -1.98 -4.26
CA ALA A 23 -8.33 -0.57 -4.04
C ALA A 23 -7.42 -0.07 -2.91
N ILE A 24 -6.71 1.04 -3.15
CA ILE A 24 -5.86 1.72 -2.16
C ILE A 24 -6.31 3.17 -2.04
N LYS A 25 -6.44 3.65 -0.80
CA LYS A 25 -6.75 5.04 -0.47
C LYS A 25 -5.84 5.56 0.65
N MET A 26 -5.43 6.81 0.54
CA MET A 26 -4.77 7.54 1.62
C MET A 26 -5.81 8.35 2.40
N ALA A 27 -6.25 7.85 3.55
CA ALA A 27 -7.22 8.52 4.40
C ALA A 27 -6.56 9.67 5.18
N ARG A 28 -7.10 10.88 5.10
CA ARG A 28 -6.53 12.06 5.78
C ARG A 28 -6.93 12.12 7.24
N THR A 29 -8.13 11.65 7.54
CA THR A 29 -8.75 11.74 8.88
C THR A 29 -9.22 10.36 9.36
N PRO A 30 -9.35 10.13 10.67
CA PRO A 30 -9.92 8.89 11.21
C PRO A 30 -11.35 8.60 10.71
N GLU A 31 -12.13 9.64 10.43
CA GLU A 31 -13.52 9.53 9.98
C GLU A 31 -13.64 8.98 8.56
N GLU A 32 -12.58 9.09 7.75
CA GLU A 32 -12.49 8.49 6.42
C GLU A 32 -12.25 6.98 6.44
N VAL A 33 -11.91 6.40 7.61
CA VAL A 33 -11.66 4.96 7.74
C VAL A 33 -12.98 4.23 7.94
N PRO A 34 -13.42 3.37 7.00
CA PRO A 34 -14.67 2.65 7.17
C PRO A 34 -14.57 1.67 8.37
N PRO A 35 -15.60 1.56 9.23
CA PRO A 35 -15.53 0.79 10.48
C PRO A 35 -15.26 -0.71 10.31
N ARG A 36 -15.46 -1.26 9.12
CA ARG A 36 -15.27 -2.69 8.82
C ARG A 36 -13.83 -3.05 8.46
N LEU A 37 -12.97 -2.07 8.22
CA LEU A 37 -11.55 -2.33 7.94
C LEU A 37 -10.86 -2.79 9.22
N ARG A 38 -10.05 -3.84 9.09
CA ARG A 38 -9.29 -4.38 10.22
C ARG A 38 -7.98 -3.61 10.38
N HIS A 39 -7.61 -3.39 11.63
CA HIS A 39 -6.33 -2.87 12.04
C HIS A 39 -5.43 -4.02 12.49
N PRO A 40 -4.27 -4.28 11.85
CA PRO A 40 -3.36 -5.35 12.25
C PRO A 40 -3.03 -5.34 13.75
N ALA A 41 -2.68 -4.19 14.32
CA ALA A 41 -2.26 -4.14 15.72
C ALA A 41 -3.42 -4.43 16.67
N LYS A 42 -4.56 -3.77 16.44
CA LYS A 42 -5.74 -3.84 17.31
C LYS A 42 -6.52 -5.15 17.15
N ASP A 43 -6.79 -5.57 15.93
CA ASP A 43 -7.74 -6.66 15.64
C ASP A 43 -7.04 -7.99 15.35
N MET A 44 -5.74 -7.98 15.03
CA MET A 44 -4.98 -9.18 14.68
C MET A 44 -3.83 -9.46 15.66
N GLY A 45 -3.53 -8.52 16.56
CA GLY A 45 -2.55 -8.68 17.64
C GLY A 45 -1.09 -8.55 17.19
N PHE A 46 -0.82 -7.97 16.02
CA PHE A 46 0.56 -7.76 15.54
C PHE A 46 0.71 -6.52 14.66
N GLN A 47 1.92 -5.97 14.60
CA GLN A 47 2.27 -4.91 13.65
C GLN A 47 2.78 -5.50 12.34
N SER A 48 2.29 -5.00 11.21
CA SER A 48 2.64 -5.50 9.87
C SER A 48 3.63 -4.57 9.16
N ALA A 49 4.51 -5.11 8.33
CA ALA A 49 5.16 -4.28 7.31
C ALA A 49 4.12 -3.90 6.23
N ILE A 50 4.29 -2.76 5.57
CA ILE A 50 3.34 -2.31 4.52
C ILE A 50 3.15 -3.36 3.41
N CYS A 51 4.23 -4.02 3.00
CA CYS A 51 4.21 -5.09 2.00
C CYS A 51 3.43 -6.34 2.48
N GLN A 52 3.42 -6.61 3.79
CA GLN A 52 2.64 -7.69 4.39
C GLN A 52 1.16 -7.32 4.44
N GLY A 53 0.81 -6.09 4.85
CA GLY A 53 -0.57 -5.60 4.83
C GLY A 53 -1.20 -5.69 3.43
N ILE A 54 -0.49 -5.18 2.41
CA ILE A 54 -0.93 -5.28 1.01
C ILE A 54 -1.03 -6.75 0.56
N SER A 55 -0.09 -7.60 0.98
CA SER A 55 -0.13 -9.02 0.65
C SER A 55 -1.30 -9.76 1.30
N ILE A 56 -1.67 -9.41 2.53
CA ILE A 56 -2.84 -9.97 3.22
C ILE A 56 -4.12 -9.61 2.45
N ALA A 57 -4.26 -8.35 2.03
CA ALA A 57 -5.40 -7.92 1.25
C ALA A 57 -5.52 -8.66 -0.09
N ARG A 58 -4.43 -8.76 -0.87
CA ARG A 58 -4.49 -9.37 -2.22
C ARG A 58 -4.67 -10.90 -2.20
N ARG A 59 -4.18 -11.58 -1.15
CA ARG A 59 -4.16 -13.05 -1.07
C ARG A 59 -5.32 -13.63 -0.25
N TYR A 60 -5.65 -13.00 0.87
CA TYR A 60 -6.71 -13.48 1.76
C TYR A 60 -8.02 -12.70 1.62
N GLY A 61 -8.02 -11.60 0.86
CA GLY A 61 -9.22 -10.79 0.62
C GLY A 61 -9.65 -9.95 1.82
N TRP A 62 -8.75 -9.68 2.77
CA TRP A 62 -9.06 -8.86 3.94
C TRP A 62 -8.94 -7.38 3.59
N ALA A 63 -9.87 -6.57 4.07
CA ALA A 63 -9.78 -5.12 4.00
C ALA A 63 -9.09 -4.60 5.27
N LEU A 64 -8.02 -3.83 5.10
CA LEU A 64 -7.15 -3.35 6.17
C LEU A 64 -7.07 -1.83 6.17
N ALA A 65 -7.03 -1.25 7.37
CA ALA A 65 -6.58 0.10 7.62
C ALA A 65 -5.21 0.02 8.30
N LEU A 66 -4.22 0.70 7.72
CA LEU A 66 -2.83 0.68 8.18
C LEU A 66 -2.46 2.08 8.68
N THR A 67 -2.50 2.25 10.01
CA THR A 67 -2.07 3.46 10.70
C THR A 67 -0.60 3.38 11.11
N LYS A 68 -0.08 4.43 11.75
CA LYS A 68 1.23 4.44 12.41
C LYS A 68 1.40 3.27 13.39
N GLU A 69 0.35 2.97 14.15
CA GLU A 69 0.33 1.95 15.20
C GLU A 69 0.30 0.53 14.59
N ASP A 70 -0.27 0.38 13.39
CA ASP A 70 -0.37 -0.90 12.69
C ASP A 70 0.92 -1.30 11.96
N LEU A 71 1.79 -0.34 11.66
CA LEU A 71 3.00 -0.57 10.88
C LEU A 71 4.20 -0.90 11.77
N SER A 72 4.98 -1.91 11.40
CA SER A 72 6.29 -2.22 12.01
C SER A 72 7.46 -1.65 11.21
N CYS A 73 7.28 -1.44 9.90
CA CYS A 73 8.35 -1.02 9.00
C CYS A 73 8.70 0.48 9.17
N PRO A 74 9.92 0.84 9.62
CA PRO A 74 10.31 2.23 9.83
C PRO A 74 10.39 3.02 8.51
N LEU A 75 10.85 2.38 7.43
CA LEU A 75 10.89 2.98 6.10
C LEU A 75 9.50 3.44 5.64
N ALA A 76 8.50 2.57 5.82
CA ALA A 76 7.12 2.88 5.47
C ALA A 76 6.58 4.04 6.31
N LYS A 77 6.85 4.06 7.64
CA LYS A 77 6.39 5.15 8.50
C LYS A 77 6.92 6.51 8.06
N VAL A 78 8.17 6.58 7.62
CA VAL A 78 8.77 7.83 7.12
C VAL A 78 8.20 8.18 5.73
N VAL A 79 8.21 7.24 4.78
CA VAL A 79 7.75 7.49 3.40
C VAL A 79 6.29 7.91 3.35
N PHE A 80 5.43 7.30 4.17
CA PHE A 80 4.01 7.66 4.25
C PHE A 80 3.71 8.85 5.17
N GLY A 81 4.73 9.45 5.79
CA GLY A 81 4.58 10.66 6.62
C GLY A 81 3.97 10.41 8.00
N PHE A 82 3.98 9.18 8.50
CA PHE A 82 3.52 8.80 9.85
C PHE A 82 4.55 9.08 10.94
N GLU A 83 5.82 9.12 10.58
CA GLU A 83 6.93 9.53 11.44
C GLU A 83 7.81 10.54 10.72
N LYS A 84 8.45 11.42 11.50
CA LYS A 84 9.48 12.32 10.97
C LYS A 84 10.76 11.53 10.73
N GLU A 85 11.56 12.02 9.79
CA GLU A 85 12.94 11.57 9.63
C GLU A 85 13.73 11.82 10.91
N ILE A 86 14.59 10.86 11.25
CA ILE A 86 15.54 10.94 12.35
C ILE A 86 16.94 10.68 11.81
N PRO A 87 18.02 11.06 12.53
CA PRO A 87 19.39 10.84 12.07
C PRO A 87 19.65 9.41 11.59
N TYR A 88 19.10 8.42 12.29
CA TYR A 88 19.20 7.01 11.90
C TYR A 88 18.71 6.72 10.47
N TYR A 89 17.60 7.35 10.07
CA TYR A 89 17.03 7.25 8.72
C TYR A 89 17.76 8.14 7.71
N THR A 90 18.32 9.29 8.10
CA THR A 90 19.02 10.15 7.12
C THR A 90 20.45 9.69 6.85
N GLN A 91 21.00 8.84 7.73
CA GLN A 91 22.37 8.34 7.67
C GLN A 91 22.48 6.95 7.05
N GLY A 92 21.42 6.37 6.50
CA GLY A 92 21.50 5.09 5.80
C GLY A 92 21.05 3.89 6.56
N PHE A 93 20.84 3.99 7.87
CA PHE A 93 20.83 2.81 8.72
C PHE A 93 19.53 2.02 8.66
N ALA A 94 18.43 2.57 8.14
CA ALA A 94 17.21 1.77 7.94
C ALA A 94 17.30 0.92 6.65
N CYS A 95 18.16 1.30 5.69
CA CYS A 95 18.44 0.53 4.49
C CYS A 95 19.71 -0.33 4.55
N ALA A 96 20.74 0.10 5.27
CA ALA A 96 22.00 -0.62 5.39
C ALA A 96 21.77 -2.03 5.97
N GLU A 97 22.53 -3.00 5.46
CA GLU A 97 22.46 -4.43 5.79
C GLU A 97 21.16 -5.14 5.37
N MET A 98 20.06 -4.41 5.21
CA MET A 98 18.78 -4.96 4.75
C MET A 98 18.62 -4.89 3.22
N TYR A 99 18.97 -3.75 2.63
CA TYR A 99 18.80 -3.46 1.20
C TYR A 99 20.09 -2.96 0.53
N THR A 100 21.00 -2.36 1.30
CA THR A 100 22.27 -1.82 0.80
C THR A 100 23.44 -2.32 1.62
N GLU A 101 24.61 -2.48 0.99
CA GLU A 101 25.82 -2.97 1.67
C GLU A 101 26.38 -1.96 2.69
N THR A 102 26.31 -0.66 2.39
CA THR A 102 26.86 0.40 3.26
C THR A 102 25.82 1.43 3.68
N PRO A 103 26.05 2.16 4.80
CA PRO A 103 25.23 3.30 5.20
C PRO A 103 25.19 4.42 4.16
N GLU A 104 26.29 4.69 3.45
CA GLU A 104 26.30 5.73 2.41
C GLU A 104 25.33 5.40 1.26
N ALA A 105 25.30 4.14 0.81
CA ALA A 105 24.34 3.66 -0.18
C ALA A 105 22.91 3.66 0.38
N GLY A 106 22.75 3.35 1.66
CA GLY A 106 21.46 3.45 2.36
C GLY A 106 20.93 4.88 2.36
N ALA A 107 21.78 5.85 2.71
CA ALA A 107 21.42 7.25 2.84
C ALA A 107 21.01 7.82 1.48
N ALA A 108 21.71 7.45 0.42
CA ALA A 108 21.32 7.79 -0.95
C ALA A 108 19.95 7.21 -1.32
N THR A 109 19.68 5.96 -0.94
CA THR A 109 18.39 5.29 -1.20
C THR A 109 17.24 5.95 -0.44
N GLU A 110 17.42 6.20 0.86
CA GLU A 110 16.45 6.85 1.73
C GLU A 110 16.15 8.29 1.28
N ALA A 111 17.17 9.04 0.86
CA ALA A 111 17.01 10.39 0.33
C ALA A 111 16.20 10.41 -0.98
N GLN A 112 16.38 9.43 -1.87
CA GLN A 112 15.70 9.36 -3.16
C GLN A 112 14.23 8.93 -3.10
N GLN A 113 13.79 8.31 -1.99
CA GLN A 113 12.38 7.93 -1.87
C GLN A 113 11.49 9.18 -1.84
N PRO A 114 10.44 9.25 -2.69
CA PRO A 114 9.39 10.24 -2.55
C PRO A 114 8.68 10.05 -1.21
N LYS A 115 8.40 11.14 -0.51
CA LYS A 115 7.79 11.11 0.83
C LYS A 115 6.56 11.99 0.86
N PHE A 116 5.51 11.52 1.52
CA PHE A 116 4.38 12.38 1.84
C PHE A 116 4.77 13.37 2.96
N PRO A 117 4.16 14.57 3.00
CA PRO A 117 4.37 15.48 4.10
C PRO A 117 3.98 14.84 5.43
N PHE A 118 4.77 15.10 6.47
CA PHE A 118 4.50 14.57 7.81
C PHE A 118 3.10 14.97 8.30
N GLY A 119 2.34 13.97 8.76
CA GLY A 119 0.98 14.15 9.28
C GLY A 119 -0.08 14.46 8.23
N ALA A 120 0.24 14.34 6.92
CA ALA A 120 -0.74 14.59 5.86
C ALA A 120 -1.86 13.54 5.79
N TYR A 121 -1.58 12.32 6.25
CA TYR A 121 -2.51 11.20 6.23
C TYR A 121 -2.56 10.49 7.58
N HIS A 122 -3.73 9.95 7.90
CA HIS A 122 -3.99 9.17 9.10
C HIS A 122 -3.77 7.67 8.86
N ALA A 123 -4.23 7.14 7.72
CA ALA A 123 -4.17 5.71 7.43
C ALA A 123 -4.02 5.42 5.92
N ILE A 124 -3.44 4.26 5.61
CA ILE A 124 -3.50 3.65 4.28
C ILE A 124 -4.59 2.60 4.31
N LEU A 125 -5.60 2.75 3.47
CA LEU A 125 -6.69 1.79 3.31
C LEU A 125 -6.36 0.87 2.15
N VAL A 126 -6.47 -0.44 2.37
CA VAL A 126 -6.23 -1.46 1.35
C VAL A 126 -7.35 -2.49 1.39
N ALA A 127 -8.07 -2.66 0.29
CA ALA A 127 -9.16 -3.64 0.20
C ALA A 127 -9.21 -4.28 -1.19
N PRO A 128 -9.78 -5.49 -1.34
CA PRO A 128 -10.14 -6.02 -2.64
C PRO A 128 -11.08 -5.06 -3.36
N LEU A 129 -10.78 -4.75 -4.63
CA LEU A 129 -11.52 -3.77 -5.45
C LEU A 129 -13.02 -4.07 -5.50
N ALA A 130 -13.38 -5.35 -5.66
CA ALA A 130 -14.77 -5.81 -5.74
C ALA A 130 -15.61 -5.56 -4.47
N ARG A 131 -14.98 -5.25 -3.34
CA ARG A 131 -15.63 -5.17 -2.01
C ARG A 131 -15.20 -3.94 -1.22
N THR A 132 -14.61 -2.95 -1.87
CA THR A 132 -14.21 -1.71 -1.19
C THR A 132 -15.44 -0.89 -0.82
N GLU A 133 -15.39 -0.23 0.34
CA GLU A 133 -16.41 0.72 0.82
C GLU A 133 -15.96 2.17 0.67
N PHE A 134 -14.84 2.40 -0.02
CA PHE A 134 -14.24 3.71 -0.26
C PHE A 134 -13.86 3.88 -1.72
N GLU A 135 -13.89 5.12 -2.20
CA GLU A 135 -13.36 5.50 -3.52
C GLU A 135 -11.82 5.45 -3.48
N PRO A 136 -11.18 4.59 -4.28
CA PRO A 136 -9.72 4.43 -4.27
C PRO A 136 -9.02 5.60 -4.95
N ASP A 137 -7.86 5.98 -4.42
CA ASP A 137 -6.94 6.88 -5.12
C ASP A 137 -6.05 6.09 -6.10
N LEU A 138 -5.88 4.78 -5.87
CA LEU A 138 -5.07 3.87 -6.68
C LEU A 138 -5.73 2.49 -6.77
N VAL A 139 -5.74 1.92 -7.98
CA VAL A 139 -6.02 0.49 -8.18
C VAL A 139 -4.73 -0.24 -8.51
N VAL A 140 -4.44 -1.33 -7.79
CA VAL A 140 -3.26 -2.17 -8.01
C VAL A 140 -3.68 -3.53 -8.53
N VAL A 141 -3.11 -3.94 -9.67
CA VAL A 141 -3.32 -5.26 -10.27
C VAL A 141 -1.99 -6.00 -10.33
N TYR A 142 -1.96 -7.22 -9.79
CA TYR A 142 -0.81 -8.13 -9.91
C TYR A 142 -1.07 -9.12 -11.04
N GLY A 143 -0.21 -9.14 -12.04
CA GLY A 143 -0.33 -10.05 -13.19
C GLY A 143 1.03 -10.52 -13.70
N ASN A 144 1.01 -11.61 -14.45
CA ASN A 144 2.18 -12.06 -15.21
C ASN A 144 2.40 -11.16 -16.45
N SER A 145 3.50 -11.38 -17.19
CA SER A 145 3.86 -10.54 -18.34
C SER A 145 2.76 -10.43 -19.40
N ALA A 146 2.01 -11.51 -19.67
CA ALA A 146 0.93 -11.49 -20.65
C ALA A 146 -0.28 -10.67 -20.17
N GLN A 147 -0.61 -10.75 -18.88
CA GLN A 147 -1.67 -9.96 -18.26
C GLN A 147 -1.32 -8.48 -18.20
N VAL A 148 -0.08 -8.16 -17.80
CA VAL A 148 0.41 -6.77 -17.77
C VAL A 148 0.43 -6.17 -19.17
N MET A 149 0.89 -6.92 -20.18
CA MET A 149 0.85 -6.45 -21.57
C MET A 149 -0.58 -6.09 -22.01
N ARG A 150 -1.57 -6.94 -21.70
CA ARG A 150 -2.98 -6.63 -22.01
C ARG A 150 -3.48 -5.35 -21.34
N LEU A 151 -3.15 -5.14 -20.06
CA LEU A 151 -3.51 -3.93 -19.32
C LEU A 151 -2.86 -2.67 -19.91
N VAL A 152 -1.58 -2.75 -20.28
CA VAL A 152 -0.86 -1.64 -20.92
C VAL A 152 -1.48 -1.31 -22.27
N THR A 153 -1.77 -2.32 -23.11
CA THR A 153 -2.43 -2.10 -24.40
C THR A 153 -3.82 -1.47 -24.22
N ALA A 154 -4.60 -1.93 -23.24
CA ALA A 154 -5.92 -1.36 -22.95
C ALA A 154 -5.83 0.11 -22.51
N SER A 155 -4.75 0.53 -21.83
CA SER A 155 -4.57 1.92 -21.38
C SER A 155 -4.26 2.92 -22.50
N LEU A 156 -4.01 2.45 -23.73
CA LEU A 156 -3.70 3.29 -24.89
C LEU A 156 -4.95 3.65 -25.72
N TYR A 157 -6.12 3.15 -25.34
CA TYR A 157 -7.43 3.39 -25.98
C TYR A 157 -8.38 4.08 -24.99
#